data_AF-A0A970YL61-F1
#
_entry.id   AF-A0A970YL61-F1
#
_cell.length_a   1.000
_cell.length_b   1.000
_cell.length_c   1.000
_cell.angle_alpha   90.00
_cell.angle_beta   90.00
_cell.angle_gamma   90.00
#
_symmetry.space_group_name_H-M   'P 1'
#
loop_
_entity.id
_entity.type
_entity.pdbx_description
1 polymer ?
#
loop_
_entity_poly.entity_id
_entity_poly.type
_entity_poly.pdbx_seq_one_letter_code
_entity_poly.pdbx_strand_id
1 'polypeptide(L)' 'MKYGVVGSSGRMGKEVIEVFRDHELVLEVNDEGIFRHGEPEVIIDFSNREVLKTTIDLTDQFGAGLVIGTTALRQS' A
#
# COMPACT_ATOMS: atom_id res chain seq x y z
N MET A 1 14.14 1.55 4.31
CA MET A 1 13.28 2.23 3.32
C MET A 1 11.97 2.57 4.00
N LYS A 2 11.40 3.73 3.68
CA LYS A 2 10.05 4.11 4.10
C LYS A 2 9.06 3.48 3.14
N TYR A 3 8.10 2.72 3.65
CA TYR A 3 7.14 2.02 2.80
C TYR A 3 5.70 2.24 3.25
N GLY A 4 4.78 2.08 2.29
CA GLY A 4 3.35 2.08 2.51
C GLY A 4 2.71 0.74 2.19
N VAL A 5 1.64 0.39 2.89
CA VAL A 5 0.85 -0.83 2.63
C VAL A 5 -0.62 -0.47 2.41
N VAL A 6 -1.13 -0.78 1.22
CA VAL A 6 -2.56 -0.77 0.92
C VAL A 6 -3.15 -2.15 1.13
N GLY A 7 -4.19 -2.23 1.96
CA GLY A 7 -4.73 -3.46 2.51
C GLY A 7 -4.03 -3.91 3.80
N SER A 8 -3.57 -2.98 4.65
CA SER A 8 -2.72 -3.29 5.82
C SER A 8 -3.37 -4.21 6.85
N SER A 9 -4.70 -4.14 7.02
CA SER A 9 -5.46 -5.03 7.93
C SER A 9 -5.68 -6.45 7.37
N GLY A 10 -5.45 -6.65 6.07
CA GLY A 10 -5.64 -7.91 5.36
C GLY A 10 -4.53 -8.93 5.63
N ARG A 11 -4.76 -10.19 5.20
CA ARG A 11 -3.79 -11.29 5.38
C ARG A 11 -2.42 -10.97 4.77
N MET A 12 -2.39 -10.55 3.50
CA MET A 12 -1.14 -10.20 2.83
C MET A 12 -0.52 -8.92 3.40
N GLY A 13 -1.32 -7.93 3.78
CA GLY A 13 -0.81 -6.70 4.41
C GLY A 13 -0.03 -7.00 5.69
N LYS A 14 -0.58 -7.86 6.57
CA LYS A 14 0.10 -8.31 7.79
C LYS A 14 1.41 -9.05 7.50
N GLU A 15 1.43 -9.93 6.51
CA GLU A 15 2.66 -10.64 6.10
C GLU A 15 3.71 -9.70 5.53
N VAL A 16 3.31 -8.73 4.70
CA VAL A 16 4.21 -7.69 4.18
C VAL A 16 4.81 -6.90 5.33
N ILE A 17 4.00 -6.48 6.31
CA ILE A 17 4.46 -5.72 7.48
C ILE A 17 5.46 -6.54 8.30
N GLU A 18 5.20 -7.83 8.56
CA GLU A 18 6.13 -8.68 9.31
C GLU A 18 7.45 -8.90 8.55
N VAL A 19 7.40 -9.20 7.25
CA VAL A 19 8.62 -9.40 6.44
C VAL A 19 9.42 -8.11 6.31
N PHE A 20 8.75 -6.95 6.23
CA PHE A 20 9.38 -5.64 6.12
C PHE A 20 9.60 -4.97 7.49
N ARG A 21 9.54 -5.70 8.61
CA ARG A 21 9.66 -5.12 9.97
C ARG A 21 10.96 -4.35 10.23
N ASP A 22 12.03 -4.66 9.49
CA ASP A 22 13.32 -3.95 9.55
C ASP A 22 13.35 -2.67 8.69
N HIS A 23 12.24 -2.36 8.01
CA HIS A 23 11.97 -1.14 7.26
C HIS A 23 10.95 -0.27 8.00
N GLU A 24 10.76 0.98 7.56
CA GLU A 24 9.91 1.95 8.27
C GLU A 24 8.52 2.03 7.62
N LEU A 25 7.48 1.54 8.32
CA LEU A 25 6.09 1.65 7.87
C LEU A 25 5.60 3.08 8.11
N VAL A 26 5.35 3.83 7.03
CA VAL A 26 4.97 5.26 7.11
C VAL A 26 3.61 5.59 6.50
N LEU A 27 2.97 4.62 5.86
CA LEU A 27 1.63 4.73 5.28
C LEU A 27 0.88 3.42 5.42
N GLU A 28 -0.31 3.48 5.98
CA GLU A 28 -1.24 2.36 6.04
C GLU A 28 -2.57 2.76 5.42
N VAL A 29 -3.11 1.92 4.55
CA VAL A 29 -4.45 2.10 3.99
C VAL A 29 -5.24 0.82 4.23
N ASN A 30 -6.37 0.94 4.90
CA ASN A 30 -7.28 -0.16 5.18
C ASN A 30 -8.73 0.34 5.24
N ASP A 31 -9.63 -0.52 5.71
CA ASP A 31 -11.06 -0.27 5.85
C ASP A 31 -11.41 0.81 6.89
N GLU A 32 -10.52 1.10 7.81
CA GLU A 32 -10.68 2.17 8.81
C GLU A 32 -10.23 3.54 8.28
N GLY A 33 -9.37 3.56 7.25
CA GLY A 33 -8.94 4.78 6.58
C GLY A 33 -7.50 4.78 6.09
N ILE A 34 -6.94 5.98 6.00
CA ILE A 34 -5.56 6.25 5.58
C ILE A 34 -4.79 6.83 6.78
N PHE A 35 -3.77 6.12 7.23
CA PHE A 35 -2.90 6.53 8.34
C PHE A 35 -1.52 6.87 7.81
N ARG A 36 -1.15 8.15 7.94
CA ARG A 36 0.11 8.68 7.41
C ARG A 36 1.02 9.11 8.55
N HIS A 37 2.22 8.53 8.58
CA HIS A 37 3.27 8.83 9.54
C HIS A 37 4.52 9.42 8.86
N GLY A 38 4.57 9.39 7.52
CA GLY A 38 5.66 9.94 6.73
C GLY A 38 5.36 9.92 5.22
N GLU A 39 6.41 9.88 4.42
CA GLU A 39 6.35 9.81 2.96
C GLU A 39 6.97 8.48 2.51
N PRO A 40 6.20 7.58 1.87
CA PRO A 40 6.71 6.29 1.42
C PRO A 40 7.57 6.45 0.16
N GLU A 41 8.66 5.70 0.08
CA GLU A 41 9.48 5.54 -1.12
C GLU A 41 8.87 4.47 -2.06
N VAL A 42 8.12 3.52 -1.49
CA VAL A 42 7.41 2.47 -2.21
C VAL A 42 6.06 2.17 -1.54
N ILE A 43 5.03 1.93 -2.34
CA ILE A 43 3.71 1.48 -1.90
C ILE A 43 3.51 0.04 -2.37
N ILE A 44 3.07 -0.82 -1.44
CA ILE A 44 2.79 -2.23 -1.69
C ILE A 44 1.27 -2.45 -1.57
N ASP A 45 0.64 -2.93 -2.64
CA ASP A 45 -0.82 -3.08 -2.72
C ASP A 45 -1.24 -4.55 -2.92
N PHE A 46 -1.80 -5.12 -1.85
CA PHE A 46 -2.50 -6.41 -1.84
C PHE A 46 -3.89 -6.24 -1.24
N SER A 47 -4.72 -5.46 -1.90
CA SER A 47 -6.05 -5.07 -1.44
C SER A 47 -7.16 -5.58 -2.36
N ASN A 48 -8.03 -4.68 -2.81
CA ASN A 48 -9.14 -4.93 -3.71
C ASN A 48 -8.99 -4.04 -4.95
N ARG A 49 -9.39 -4.54 -6.13
CA ARG A 49 -9.32 -3.81 -7.41
C ARG A 49 -9.95 -2.42 -7.35
N GLU A 50 -11.00 -2.24 -6.54
CA GLU A 50 -11.70 -0.96 -6.41
C GLU A 50 -10.86 0.12 -5.73
N VAL A 51 -9.83 -0.29 -4.97
CA VAL A 51 -8.90 0.62 -4.24
C VAL A 51 -7.74 1.06 -5.14
N LEU A 52 -7.54 0.42 -6.30
CA LEU A 52 -6.41 0.69 -7.19
C LEU A 52 -6.28 2.16 -7.59
N LYS A 53 -7.40 2.86 -7.80
CA LYS A 53 -7.37 4.29 -8.14
C LYS A 53 -6.74 5.11 -7.01
N THR A 54 -7.13 4.85 -5.77
CA THR A 54 -6.53 5.47 -4.58
C THR A 54 -5.05 5.13 -4.46
N THR A 55 -4.67 3.88 -4.72
CA THR A 55 -3.24 3.47 -4.73
C THR A 55 -2.43 4.27 -5.73
N ILE A 56 -2.93 4.44 -6.97
CA ILE A 56 -2.25 5.22 -8.01
C ILE A 56 -2.13 6.69 -7.59
N ASP A 57 -3.20 7.27 -7.04
CA ASP A 57 -3.19 8.67 -6.60
C ASP A 57 -2.17 8.91 -5.47
N LEU A 58 -2.05 7.99 -4.51
CA LEU A 58 -1.04 8.05 -3.46
C LEU A 58 0.38 7.87 -4.02
N THR A 59 0.53 6.98 -5.00
CA THR A 59 1.83 6.74 -5.67
C THR A 59 2.30 8.01 -6.37
N ASP A 60 1.41 8.68 -7.12
CA ASP A 60 1.68 9.94 -7.79
C ASP A 60 1.97 11.07 -6.78
N GLN A 61 1.12 11.19 -5.74
CA GLN A 61 1.28 12.19 -4.69
C GLN A 61 2.65 12.15 -4.01
N PHE A 62 3.19 10.95 -3.75
CA PHE A 62 4.47 10.78 -3.05
C PHE A 62 5.66 10.58 -3.99
N GLY A 63 5.44 10.47 -5.30
CA GLY A 63 6.49 10.05 -6.24
C GLY A 63 7.07 8.68 -5.88
N ALA A 64 6.26 7.79 -5.30
CA ALA A 64 6.68 6.49 -4.80
C ALA A 64 6.72 5.43 -5.92
N GLY A 65 7.51 4.37 -5.74
CA GLY A 65 7.36 3.15 -6.55
C GLY A 65 6.08 2.38 -6.18
N LEU A 66 5.54 1.58 -7.10
CA LEU A 66 4.38 0.73 -6.84
C LEU A 66 4.70 -0.75 -7.07
N VAL A 67 4.46 -1.57 -6.04
CA VAL A 67 4.44 -3.04 -6.14
C VAL A 67 3.00 -3.50 -5.95
N ILE A 68 2.41 -4.09 -6.98
CA ILE A 68 1.00 -4.51 -6.96
C ILE A 68 0.87 -6.04 -7.06
N GLY A 69 0.15 -6.61 -6.09
CA GLY A 69 -0.27 -8.01 -6.08
C GLY A 69 -1.79 -8.20 -6.07
N THR A 70 -2.56 -7.12 -6.03
CA THR A 70 -4.02 -7.14 -6.20
C THR A 70 -4.39 -7.82 -7.53
N THR A 71 -5.25 -8.83 -7.46
CA THR A 71 -5.64 -9.66 -8.60
C THR A 71 -6.99 -9.25 -9.18
N ALA A 72 -7.35 -9.87 -10.31
CA ALA A 72 -8.62 -9.67 -11.01
C ALA A 72 -8.86 -8.20 -11.45
N LEU A 73 -7.78 -7.49 -11.72
CA LEU A 73 -7.80 -6.19 -12.36
C LEU A 73 -8.46 -6.28 -13.75
N ARG A 74 -9.03 -5.16 -14.19
CA ARG A 74 -9.62 -5.01 -15.53
C ARG A 74 -9.06 -3.77 -16.18
N GLN A 75 -9.01 -3.77 -17.50
CA GLN A 75 -8.78 -2.55 -18.26
C GLN A 75 -10.00 -1.63 -18.05
N SER A 76 -9.73 -0.42 -17.57
CA SER A 76 -10.71 0.68 -17.47
C SER A 76 -10.97 1.30 -18.84
#